data_AF-A0A8J5NIX3-F1
#
_entry.id   AF-A0A8J5NIX3-F1
#
_cell.length_a   1.000
_cell.length_b   1.000
_cell.length_c   1.000
_cell.angle_alpha   90.00
_cell.angle_beta   90.00
_cell.angle_gamma   90.00
#
_symmetry.space_group_name_H-M   'P 1'
#
loop_
_entity.id
_entity.type
_entity.pdbx_description
1 polymer ?
#
loop_
_entity_poly.entity_id
_entity_poly.type
_entity_poly.pdbx_seq_one_letter_code
_entity_poly.pdbx_strand_id
1 'polypeptide(L)'
;MLALQTDAPPLSSFFKDLKGLYPTNGWWAPYAARPGDGTAAGPFPYELSLDGHDVCFGIGQDRNFDGTSIKVPTQRDWRAPFSEYSGDFDGHKTTAFDTQTVTVQYFQNDSSMTAYLVLGSPYMTFECKSATPLLTTLNGGIKSFNGRALSGGDTVSDQGTKFSVVDTKGTAYLIYSGSSIKLIVKVENDNKRNLAADGKFTGILRLVMPRDPSHQRLLDAHSTMYPISVSQDYSIIGDSGTVIFKWETKGTGGLLMLTWPHHREVLQSPNSPEPSALSSLTLKGWMYSTLGNTWRLTYKLSRITWSAPRDVDPSCKESVVNGLKYEVGQLDTSKAPVPNDFYFWGGTLAAKSRLALIADHVGNNDLIDPVIKYLKASFDGWFSAANKALPAYETTWGGVIGKEGATNVWVDFGNGYFNDHHFHYGYFLRIAAVIAKHDPNWLTQHREYVTFFAR
;
A
#
# COMPACT_ATOMS: atom_id res chain seq x y z
N MET A 1 -6.28 12.44 4.83
CA MET A 1 -5.95 11.59 3.66
C MET A 1 -6.59 12.26 2.47
N LEU A 2 -5.79 12.81 1.56
CA LEU A 2 -6.27 13.25 0.24
C LEU A 2 -5.41 12.46 -0.74
N ALA A 3 -5.85 11.25 -1.09
CA ALA A 3 -5.25 10.55 -2.21
C ALA A 3 -5.82 11.22 -3.48
N LEU A 4 -5.13 12.26 -3.95
CA LEU A 4 -5.36 12.86 -5.27
C LEU A 4 -4.80 11.97 -6.41
N GLN A 5 -4.37 10.75 -6.10
CA GLN A 5 -3.60 9.90 -7.01
C GLN A 5 -4.40 9.33 -8.18
N THR A 6 -5.71 9.54 -8.27
CA THR A 6 -6.49 9.09 -9.44
C THR A 6 -7.23 10.24 -10.12
N ASP A 7 -6.75 11.47 -9.91
CA ASP A 7 -7.32 12.66 -10.55
C ASP A 7 -7.02 12.85 -12.02
N ALA A 8 -6.14 11.98 -12.52
CA ALA A 8 -5.86 11.77 -13.90
C ALA A 8 -6.13 10.30 -14.28
N PRO A 9 -6.30 10.03 -15.59
CA PRO A 9 -6.16 8.68 -16.13
C PRO A 9 -4.88 7.99 -15.64
N PRO A 10 -4.85 6.65 -15.55
CA PRO A 10 -3.63 5.90 -15.33
C PRO A 10 -2.57 6.33 -16.33
N LEU A 11 -1.35 6.48 -15.85
CA LEU A 11 -0.22 6.89 -16.66
C LEU A 11 0.09 5.81 -17.71
N SER A 12 -0.19 6.13 -18.97
CA SER A 12 -0.08 5.17 -20.08
C SER A 12 1.35 4.66 -20.29
N SER A 13 2.37 5.48 -20.05
CA SER A 13 3.78 5.06 -20.09
C SER A 13 4.09 4.05 -19.00
N PHE A 14 3.58 4.29 -17.77
CA PHE A 14 3.77 3.39 -16.66
C PHE A 14 3.14 2.01 -16.93
N PHE A 15 1.91 1.96 -17.46
CA PHE A 15 1.21 0.71 -17.75
C PHE A 15 1.37 0.21 -19.19
N LYS A 16 2.35 0.70 -19.94
CA LYS A 16 2.47 0.50 -21.41
C LYS A 16 2.28 -0.94 -21.91
N ASP A 17 2.77 -1.92 -21.14
CA ASP A 17 2.73 -3.34 -21.51
C ASP A 17 1.72 -4.17 -20.70
N LEU A 18 0.96 -3.52 -19.80
CA LEU A 18 -0.04 -4.16 -18.96
C LEU A 18 -1.44 -3.75 -19.41
N LYS A 19 -2.38 -4.70 -19.38
CA LYS A 19 -3.79 -4.47 -19.63
C LYS A 19 -4.60 -5.06 -18.49
N GLY A 20 -5.56 -4.31 -17.97
CA GLY A 20 -6.44 -4.80 -16.92
C GLY A 20 -6.98 -3.67 -16.07
N LEU A 21 -7.50 -4.05 -14.90
CA LEU A 21 -7.90 -3.12 -13.86
C LEU A 21 -6.64 -2.62 -13.15
N TYR A 22 -6.55 -1.32 -12.93
CA TYR A 22 -5.38 -0.71 -12.29
C TYR A 22 -5.67 -0.40 -10.83
N PRO A 23 -4.76 -0.72 -9.90
CA PRO A 23 -4.98 -0.43 -8.49
C PRO A 23 -4.89 1.07 -8.23
N THR A 24 -5.82 1.57 -7.42
CA THR A 24 -6.01 3.01 -7.16
C THR A 24 -5.55 3.43 -5.76
N ASN A 25 -5.46 2.50 -4.81
CA ASN A 25 -5.12 2.76 -3.40
C ASN A 25 -3.92 1.90 -2.93
N GLY A 26 -3.08 1.45 -3.87
CA GLY A 26 -1.83 0.75 -3.57
C GLY A 26 -0.79 1.70 -2.97
N TRP A 27 0.15 1.19 -2.18
CA TRP A 27 1.20 2.02 -1.57
C TRP A 27 2.09 2.73 -2.61
N TRP A 28 2.14 2.20 -3.83
CA TRP A 28 2.88 2.70 -4.99
C TRP A 28 2.03 3.45 -6.01
N ALA A 29 0.74 3.71 -5.70
CA ALA A 29 -0.14 4.50 -6.57
C ALA A 29 0.37 5.90 -6.97
N PRO A 30 1.28 6.60 -6.23
CA PRO A 30 1.90 7.83 -6.77
C PRO A 30 2.61 7.68 -8.12
N TYR A 31 3.02 6.47 -8.50
CA TYR A 31 3.69 6.18 -9.79
C TYR A 31 2.69 5.91 -10.92
N ALA A 32 1.47 5.53 -10.56
CA ALA A 32 0.46 5.03 -11.48
C ALA A 32 -0.34 6.15 -12.17
N ALA A 33 -0.28 7.38 -11.66
CA ALA A 33 -0.99 8.53 -12.21
C ALA A 33 -0.06 9.72 -12.36
N ARG A 34 -0.41 10.65 -13.25
CA ARG A 34 0.37 11.87 -13.47
C ARG A 34 0.56 12.66 -12.16
N PRO A 35 1.75 13.26 -11.93
CA PRO A 35 2.92 13.26 -12.80
C PRO A 35 3.68 11.92 -12.86
N GLY A 36 3.45 10.99 -11.94
CA GLY A 36 4.10 9.66 -11.87
C GLY A 36 5.46 9.66 -11.17
N ASP A 37 5.89 10.81 -10.67
CA ASP A 37 7.12 11.02 -9.90
C ASP A 37 6.86 11.18 -8.38
N GLY A 38 5.62 10.89 -7.94
CA GLY A 38 5.20 11.11 -6.57
C GLY A 38 6.01 10.29 -5.57
N THR A 39 6.14 10.78 -4.34
CA THR A 39 6.80 10.02 -3.26
C THR A 39 5.86 8.95 -2.71
N ALA A 40 6.31 7.70 -2.69
CA ALA A 40 5.72 6.66 -1.88
C ALA A 40 6.48 6.52 -0.55
N ALA A 41 5.73 6.29 0.52
CA ALA A 41 6.30 5.93 1.82
C ALA A 41 6.88 4.51 1.85
N GLY A 42 6.88 3.78 0.73
CA GLY A 42 7.45 2.44 0.59
C GLY A 42 8.38 2.32 -0.63
N PRO A 43 8.99 1.15 -0.87
CA PRO A 43 8.78 -0.07 -0.11
C PRO A 43 9.51 -0.02 1.24
N PHE A 44 8.76 -0.04 2.36
CA PHE A 44 9.36 0.00 3.69
C PHE A 44 10.41 -1.12 3.86
N PRO A 45 11.57 -0.83 4.46
CA PRO A 45 11.89 0.36 5.25
C PRO A 45 12.31 1.58 4.43
N TYR A 46 12.45 1.45 3.11
CA TYR A 46 12.80 2.55 2.22
C TYR A 46 11.60 3.43 1.90
N GLU A 47 11.89 4.69 1.64
CA GLU A 47 10.99 5.65 1.01
C GLU A 47 11.50 5.89 -0.40
N LEU A 48 10.59 6.02 -1.36
CA LEU A 48 10.98 6.03 -2.77
C LEU A 48 10.18 7.04 -3.60
N SER A 49 10.83 7.65 -4.59
CA SER A 49 10.17 8.32 -5.71
C SER A 49 10.78 7.81 -7.00
N LEU A 50 9.95 7.82 -8.04
CA LEU A 50 10.42 7.71 -9.40
C LEU A 50 10.66 9.12 -9.92
N ASP A 51 11.57 9.27 -10.87
CA ASP A 51 11.60 10.46 -11.71
C ASP A 51 11.94 10.08 -13.15
N GLY A 52 12.15 11.08 -14.00
CA GLY A 52 12.45 10.86 -15.41
C GLY A 52 13.78 10.15 -15.67
N HIS A 53 14.64 10.00 -14.66
CA HIS A 53 15.97 9.44 -14.77
C HIS A 53 16.09 8.08 -14.07
N ASP A 54 15.46 7.88 -12.92
CA ASP A 54 15.71 6.69 -12.09
C ASP A 54 14.79 6.50 -10.88
N VAL A 55 15.07 5.40 -10.19
CA VAL A 55 14.59 5.10 -8.84
C VAL A 55 15.44 5.84 -7.81
N CYS A 56 14.82 6.79 -7.11
CA CYS A 56 15.40 7.51 -5.98
C CYS A 56 14.90 6.92 -4.65
N PHE A 57 15.79 6.46 -3.79
CA PHE A 57 15.42 5.80 -2.54
C PHE A 57 16.31 6.22 -1.36
N GLY A 58 15.80 6.04 -0.15
CA GLY A 58 16.56 6.24 1.08
C GLY A 58 15.76 5.77 2.28
N ILE A 59 16.33 5.91 3.47
CA ILE A 59 15.64 5.61 4.71
C ILE A 59 15.67 6.82 5.62
N GLY A 60 14.49 7.40 5.91
CA GLY A 60 14.33 8.50 6.86
C GLY A 60 14.93 8.16 8.23
N GLN A 61 15.88 8.99 8.66
CA GLN A 61 16.52 8.87 9.98
C GLN A 61 15.87 9.81 11.01
N ASP A 62 15.42 10.97 10.56
CA ASP A 62 14.90 12.02 11.42
C ASP A 62 13.43 11.78 11.79
N ARG A 63 13.12 11.96 13.07
CA ARG A 63 11.78 11.82 13.63
C ARG A 63 11.42 13.08 14.37
N ASN A 64 10.54 13.85 13.75
CA ASN A 64 10.15 15.15 14.26
C ASN A 64 8.81 15.01 14.97
N PHE A 65 8.77 15.41 16.24
CA PHE A 65 7.53 15.62 16.97
C PHE A 65 7.38 17.11 17.24
N ASP A 66 6.35 17.73 16.67
CA ASP A 66 6.08 19.17 16.79
C ASP A 66 5.07 19.51 17.91
N GLY A 67 4.81 18.56 18.81
CA GLY A 67 3.78 18.67 19.86
C GLY A 67 2.40 18.18 19.43
N THR A 68 2.14 18.04 18.12
CA THR A 68 0.83 17.63 17.57
C THR A 68 0.92 16.47 16.59
N SER A 69 2.04 16.31 15.91
CA SER A 69 2.24 15.31 14.87
C SER A 69 3.64 14.72 14.90
N ILE A 70 3.74 13.45 14.52
CA ILE A 70 5.01 12.75 14.32
C ILE A 70 5.26 12.67 12.82
N LYS A 71 6.40 13.18 12.37
CA LYS A 71 6.79 13.22 10.95
C LYS A 71 8.14 12.52 10.79
N VAL A 72 8.25 11.74 9.73
CA VAL A 72 9.54 11.28 9.20
C VAL A 72 9.72 12.01 7.88
N PRO A 73 10.54 13.06 7.80
CA PRO A 73 10.83 13.75 6.55
C PRO A 73 11.39 12.76 5.54
N THR A 74 10.94 12.85 4.29
CA THR A 74 11.42 11.95 3.26
C THR A 74 12.91 12.12 3.02
N GLN A 75 13.64 11.01 3.07
CA GLN A 75 15.08 10.99 2.82
C GLN A 75 15.40 10.22 1.54
N ARG A 76 16.21 10.81 0.68
CA ARG A 76 16.77 10.19 -0.53
C ARG A 76 18.27 10.07 -0.36
N ASP A 77 18.75 8.85 -0.27
CA ASP A 77 20.17 8.55 -0.07
C ASP A 77 20.87 8.25 -1.40
N TRP A 78 20.14 7.59 -2.30
CA TRP A 78 20.66 7.10 -3.56
C TRP A 78 19.66 7.31 -4.69
N ARG A 79 20.21 7.49 -5.87
CA ARG A 79 19.53 7.23 -7.12
C ARG A 79 20.26 6.16 -7.91
N ALA A 80 19.51 5.32 -8.62
CA ALA A 80 20.05 4.19 -9.37
C ALA A 80 19.65 4.22 -10.86
N PRO A 81 20.29 5.09 -11.68
CA PRO A 81 20.22 5.04 -13.13
C PRO A 81 21.22 4.06 -13.76
N PHE A 82 21.22 4.04 -15.10
CA PHE A 82 22.30 3.51 -15.91
C PHE A 82 22.74 4.54 -16.95
N SER A 83 24.01 4.51 -17.35
CA SER A 83 24.66 5.58 -18.11
C SER A 83 24.05 5.81 -19.49
N GLU A 84 23.46 4.77 -20.10
CA GLU A 84 22.82 4.86 -21.41
C GLU A 84 21.46 5.56 -21.37
N TYR A 85 20.83 5.72 -20.21
CA TYR A 85 19.47 6.23 -20.10
C TYR A 85 19.40 7.74 -20.36
N SER A 86 18.48 8.17 -21.24
CA SER A 86 18.40 9.57 -21.67
C SER A 86 17.68 10.50 -20.69
N GLY A 87 17.00 9.97 -19.67
CA GLY A 87 16.21 10.77 -18.74
C GLY A 87 14.80 11.13 -19.22
N ASP A 88 14.25 10.37 -20.17
CA ASP A 88 12.87 10.56 -20.62
C ASP A 88 11.90 9.97 -19.58
N PHE A 89 10.93 10.76 -19.11
CA PHE A 89 9.96 10.27 -18.14
C PHE A 89 9.13 9.10 -18.67
N ASP A 90 8.83 9.06 -19.97
CA ASP A 90 8.11 7.93 -20.57
C ASP A 90 9.00 6.70 -20.81
N GLY A 91 10.29 6.78 -20.44
CA GLY A 91 11.29 5.71 -20.52
C GLY A 91 11.25 4.69 -19.37
N HIS A 92 10.22 4.73 -18.52
CA HIS A 92 9.99 3.73 -17.48
C HIS A 92 8.55 3.18 -17.50
N LYS A 93 8.41 1.94 -17.03
CA LYS A 93 7.13 1.22 -16.95
C LYS A 93 7.08 0.25 -15.78
N THR A 94 5.89 -0.11 -15.34
CA THR A 94 5.68 -1.30 -14.52
C THR A 94 5.62 -2.55 -15.40
N THR A 95 6.21 -3.64 -14.92
CA THR A 95 6.18 -4.95 -15.60
C THR A 95 5.37 -5.99 -14.83
N ALA A 96 5.16 -5.77 -13.54
CA ALA A 96 4.34 -6.60 -12.67
C ALA A 96 4.01 -5.83 -11.38
N PHE A 97 2.89 -6.17 -10.75
CA PHE A 97 2.54 -5.69 -9.42
C PHE A 97 1.60 -6.67 -8.72
N ASP A 98 1.58 -6.61 -7.39
CA ASP A 98 0.65 -7.34 -6.53
C ASP A 98 0.35 -6.50 -5.28
N THR A 99 -0.20 -7.11 -4.24
CA THR A 99 -0.59 -6.40 -3.01
C THR A 99 0.60 -5.85 -2.21
N GLN A 100 1.81 -6.41 -2.36
CA GLN A 100 3.01 -6.00 -1.63
C GLN A 100 4.16 -5.55 -2.53
N THR A 101 4.08 -5.78 -3.84
CA THR A 101 5.17 -5.50 -4.79
C THR A 101 4.73 -4.65 -5.97
N VAL A 102 5.70 -3.91 -6.53
CA VAL A 102 5.64 -3.34 -7.88
C VAL A 102 7.03 -3.45 -8.51
N THR A 103 7.09 -3.87 -9.76
CA THR A 103 8.34 -4.03 -10.51
C THR A 103 8.45 -2.94 -11.55
N VAL A 104 9.40 -2.02 -11.39
CA VAL A 104 9.59 -0.84 -12.25
C VAL A 104 10.82 -1.05 -13.13
N GLN A 105 10.68 -0.89 -14.44
CA GLN A 105 11.77 -1.01 -15.41
C GLN A 105 12.01 0.31 -16.10
N TYR A 106 13.23 0.81 -16.00
CA TYR A 106 13.79 1.87 -16.84
C TYR A 106 14.49 1.22 -18.03
N PHE A 107 14.26 1.72 -19.25
CA PHE A 107 14.80 1.11 -20.48
C PHE A 107 15.22 2.14 -21.52
N GLN A 108 16.31 1.84 -22.24
CA GLN A 108 16.80 2.60 -23.38
C GLN A 108 17.39 1.62 -24.40
N ASN A 109 16.80 1.56 -25.60
CA ASN A 109 17.20 0.60 -26.63
C ASN A 109 17.22 -0.83 -26.05
N ASP A 110 18.36 -1.53 -26.14
CA ASP A 110 18.55 -2.88 -25.60
C ASP A 110 18.99 -2.93 -24.12
N SER A 111 19.20 -1.77 -23.50
CA SER A 111 19.66 -1.63 -22.12
C SER A 111 18.49 -1.37 -21.17
N SER A 112 18.47 -2.04 -20.02
CA SER A 112 17.45 -1.77 -18.99
C SER A 112 17.95 -2.02 -17.57
N MET A 113 17.35 -1.31 -16.61
CA MET A 113 17.48 -1.59 -15.19
C MET A 113 16.08 -1.77 -14.59
N THR A 114 15.85 -2.93 -13.97
CA THR A 114 14.56 -3.32 -13.38
C THR A 114 14.66 -3.36 -11.87
N ALA A 115 13.89 -2.53 -11.18
CA ALA A 115 13.80 -2.49 -9.73
C ALA A 115 12.65 -3.35 -9.21
N TYR A 116 12.97 -4.30 -8.34
CA TYR A 116 11.97 -5.11 -7.63
C TYR A 116 11.63 -4.42 -6.31
N LEU A 117 10.54 -3.65 -6.28
CA LEU A 117 10.13 -2.88 -5.11
C LEU A 117 9.19 -3.74 -4.24
N VAL A 118 9.71 -4.23 -3.11
CA VAL A 118 9.01 -5.22 -2.28
C VAL A 118 8.94 -4.75 -0.82
N LEU A 119 7.73 -4.61 -0.28
CA LEU A 119 7.52 -4.28 1.13
C LEU A 119 8.20 -5.30 2.04
N GLY A 120 9.03 -4.82 2.97
CA GLY A 120 9.77 -5.64 3.92
C GLY A 120 11.10 -6.16 3.39
N SER A 121 11.47 -5.94 2.13
CA SER A 121 12.83 -6.28 1.67
C SER A 121 13.84 -5.35 2.36
N PRO A 122 14.88 -5.88 3.04
CA PRO A 122 15.93 -5.01 3.59
C PRO A 122 16.84 -4.46 2.50
N TYR A 123 16.77 -4.96 1.28
CA TYR A 123 17.59 -4.53 0.15
C TYR A 123 16.72 -3.90 -0.94
N MET A 124 17.23 -2.81 -1.53
CA MET A 124 16.81 -2.36 -2.85
C MET A 124 17.49 -3.23 -3.90
N THR A 125 16.70 -3.89 -4.76
CA THR A 125 17.21 -4.89 -5.71
C THR A 125 16.97 -4.44 -7.14
N PHE A 126 18.03 -4.44 -7.94
CA PHE A 126 18.05 -3.99 -9.33
C PHE A 126 18.62 -5.09 -10.24
N GLU A 127 17.90 -5.43 -11.29
CA GLU A 127 18.36 -6.30 -12.37
C GLU A 127 18.77 -5.47 -13.58
N CYS A 128 20.05 -5.56 -13.93
CA CYS A 128 20.62 -4.91 -15.11
C CYS A 128 20.60 -5.88 -16.28
N LYS A 129 20.22 -5.38 -17.46
CA LYS A 129 20.34 -6.08 -18.73
C LYS A 129 21.10 -5.19 -19.69
N SER A 130 22.35 -5.55 -20.02
CA SER A 130 23.21 -4.82 -20.94
C SER A 130 23.28 -3.31 -20.65
N ALA A 131 23.24 -2.93 -19.38
CA ALA A 131 23.20 -1.54 -18.92
C ALA A 131 24.47 -1.22 -18.14
N THR A 132 24.95 0.01 -18.15
CA THR A 132 26.14 0.43 -17.37
C THR A 132 25.66 1.10 -16.07
N PRO A 133 25.59 0.38 -14.93
CA PRO A 133 25.12 0.94 -13.66
C PRO A 133 25.80 2.26 -13.31
N LEU A 134 25.00 3.22 -12.87
CA LEU A 134 25.46 4.52 -12.40
C LEU A 134 24.74 4.79 -11.08
N LEU A 135 25.37 4.54 -9.95
CA LEU A 135 24.79 4.76 -8.63
C LEU A 135 25.27 6.10 -8.10
N THR A 136 24.35 7.01 -7.81
CA THR A 136 24.68 8.36 -7.33
C THR A 136 24.12 8.57 -5.94
N THR A 137 24.96 9.03 -5.02
CA THR A 137 24.51 9.43 -3.70
C THR A 137 23.80 10.79 -3.77
N LEU A 138 22.66 10.88 -3.09
CA LEU A 138 21.87 12.10 -2.93
C LEU A 138 22.06 12.73 -1.55
N ASN A 139 22.74 12.04 -0.64
CA ASN A 139 23.07 12.49 0.71
C ASN A 139 24.49 13.10 0.78
N GLY A 140 24.77 14.01 -0.15
CA GLY A 140 26.11 14.60 -0.35
C GLY A 140 26.95 13.84 -1.38
N GLY A 141 28.21 13.55 -1.06
CA GLY A 141 29.15 12.81 -1.93
C GLY A 141 29.66 11.51 -1.30
N ILE A 142 30.48 10.76 -2.03
CA ILE A 142 31.12 9.54 -1.49
C ILE A 142 32.36 9.92 -0.67
N LYS A 143 32.34 9.62 0.64
CA LYS A 143 33.45 9.86 1.58
C LYS A 143 34.46 8.71 1.61
N SER A 144 33.99 7.47 1.54
CA SER A 144 34.85 6.30 1.45
C SER A 144 34.24 5.21 0.59
N PHE A 145 35.12 4.41 -0.03
CA PHE A 145 34.77 3.25 -0.83
C PHE A 145 35.67 2.08 -0.44
N ASN A 146 35.07 0.95 -0.05
CA ASN A 146 35.75 -0.24 0.45
C ASN A 146 36.76 0.05 1.58
N GLY A 147 36.36 0.93 2.50
CA GLY A 147 37.19 1.36 3.64
C GLY A 147 38.29 2.36 3.28
N ARG A 148 38.54 2.64 1.98
CA ARG A 148 39.46 3.68 1.54
C ARG A 148 38.78 5.05 1.62
N ALA A 149 39.27 5.91 2.51
CA ALA A 149 38.88 7.32 2.53
C ALA A 149 39.28 8.01 1.23
N LEU A 150 38.41 8.90 0.73
CA LEU A 150 38.63 9.64 -0.51
C LEU A 150 38.83 11.12 -0.21
N SER A 151 39.79 11.75 -0.88
CA SER A 151 40.03 13.19 -0.88
C SER A 151 40.00 13.74 -2.32
N GLY A 152 40.06 15.07 -2.49
CA GLY A 152 39.76 15.76 -3.76
C GLY A 152 40.33 15.10 -5.02
N GLY A 153 39.54 15.03 -6.10
CA GLY A 153 39.95 14.46 -7.39
C GLY A 153 40.11 12.93 -7.44
N ASP A 154 40.11 12.23 -6.31
CA ASP A 154 40.34 10.78 -6.27
C ASP A 154 39.34 10.00 -7.13
N THR A 155 39.87 9.27 -8.10
CA THR A 155 39.16 8.20 -8.81
C THR A 155 39.69 6.87 -8.30
N VAL A 156 38.84 6.09 -7.66
CA VAL A 156 39.17 4.75 -7.16
C VAL A 156 38.26 3.72 -7.80
N SER A 157 38.77 2.52 -8.01
CA SER A 157 37.97 1.41 -8.51
C SER A 157 38.28 0.13 -7.75
N ASP A 158 37.29 -0.74 -7.65
CA ASP A 158 37.46 -2.09 -7.14
C ASP A 158 36.61 -3.07 -7.96
N GLN A 159 37.01 -4.33 -7.99
CA GLN A 159 36.35 -5.39 -8.72
C GLN A 159 35.98 -6.53 -7.78
N GLY A 160 34.70 -6.90 -7.77
CA GLY A 160 34.21 -7.91 -6.84
C GLY A 160 32.69 -8.05 -6.87
N THR A 161 32.16 -8.70 -5.84
CA THR A 161 30.71 -8.94 -5.66
C THR A 161 30.15 -8.24 -4.42
N LYS A 162 31.00 -7.57 -3.64
CA LYS A 162 30.61 -6.84 -2.44
C LYS A 162 31.42 -5.56 -2.34
N PHE A 163 30.73 -4.47 -2.05
CA PHE A 163 31.32 -3.15 -1.86
C PHE A 163 30.71 -2.46 -0.63
N SER A 164 31.46 -1.57 0.00
CA SER A 164 30.98 -0.67 1.03
C SER A 164 31.20 0.78 0.62
N VAL A 165 30.20 1.61 0.86
CA VAL A 165 30.24 3.05 0.61
C VAL A 165 29.83 3.76 1.88
N VAL A 166 30.54 4.83 2.24
CA VAL A 166 30.10 5.79 3.25
C VAL A 166 29.98 7.14 2.58
N ASP A 167 28.83 7.80 2.72
CA ASP A 167 28.64 9.15 2.20
C ASP A 167 29.25 10.23 3.11
N THR A 168 29.24 11.48 2.65
CA THR A 168 29.78 12.63 3.39
C THR A 168 29.01 12.97 4.66
N LYS A 169 27.78 12.47 4.82
CA LYS A 169 26.97 12.62 6.04
C LYS A 169 27.16 11.47 7.02
N GLY A 170 27.91 10.43 6.64
CA GLY A 170 28.26 9.30 7.47
C GLY A 170 27.33 8.10 7.32
N THR A 171 26.36 8.14 6.39
CA THR A 171 25.49 6.99 6.15
C THR A 171 26.25 5.93 5.35
N ALA A 172 26.23 4.70 5.85
CA ALA A 172 26.88 3.55 5.24
C ALA A 172 25.89 2.74 4.40
N TYR A 173 26.34 2.28 3.23
CA TYR A 173 25.64 1.33 2.37
C TYR A 173 26.56 0.17 1.98
N LEU A 174 25.98 -1.03 1.92
CA LEU A 174 26.59 -2.20 1.31
C LEU A 174 25.95 -2.42 -0.05
N ILE A 175 26.78 -2.78 -1.03
CA ILE A 175 26.35 -3.08 -2.39
C ILE A 175 26.79 -4.50 -2.69
N TYR A 176 25.85 -5.37 -3.04
CA TYR A 176 26.10 -6.74 -3.45
C TYR A 176 25.82 -6.90 -4.94
N SER A 177 26.65 -7.65 -5.64
CA SER A 177 26.45 -8.00 -7.04
C SER A 177 26.36 -9.50 -7.22
N GLY A 178 25.45 -9.96 -8.08
CA GLY A 178 25.27 -11.38 -8.39
C GLY A 178 26.45 -12.01 -9.13
N SER A 179 27.32 -11.21 -9.75
CA SER A 179 28.55 -11.63 -10.41
C SER A 179 29.62 -10.54 -10.24
N SER A 180 30.89 -10.87 -10.49
CA SER A 180 31.95 -9.86 -10.37
C SER A 180 31.68 -8.67 -11.30
N ILE A 181 31.74 -7.46 -10.75
CA ILE A 181 31.60 -6.19 -11.46
C ILE A 181 32.73 -5.26 -10.99
N LYS A 182 33.22 -4.40 -11.88
CA LYS A 182 34.14 -3.33 -11.50
C LYS A 182 33.36 -2.04 -11.32
N LEU A 183 33.43 -1.47 -10.13
CA LEU A 183 32.81 -0.18 -9.80
C LEU A 183 33.90 0.87 -9.62
N ILE A 184 33.68 2.03 -10.23
CA ILE A 184 34.60 3.17 -10.26
C ILE A 184 33.89 4.35 -9.60
N VAL A 185 34.48 4.89 -8.54
CA VAL A 185 34.10 6.18 -7.98
C VAL A 185 34.66 7.26 -8.90
N LYS A 186 33.78 7.93 -9.65
CA LYS A 186 34.12 9.05 -10.53
C LYS A 186 33.75 10.37 -9.87
N VAL A 187 34.63 11.36 -9.97
CA VAL A 187 34.33 12.74 -9.57
C VAL A 187 33.52 13.39 -10.70
N GLU A 188 32.34 13.91 -10.36
CA GLU A 188 31.53 14.70 -11.29
C GLU A 188 31.85 16.20 -11.13
N ASN A 189 32.01 16.66 -9.88
CA ASN A 189 32.53 17.98 -9.50
C ASN A 189 32.99 17.94 -8.03
N ASP A 190 33.52 19.06 -7.51
CA ASP A 190 34.18 19.17 -6.19
C ASP A 190 33.39 18.55 -5.01
N ASN A 191 32.06 18.39 -5.12
CA ASN A 191 31.20 17.85 -4.07
C ASN A 191 30.31 16.67 -4.50
N LYS A 192 30.36 16.20 -5.75
CA LYS A 192 29.54 15.08 -6.24
C LYS A 192 30.42 13.98 -6.83
N ARG A 193 30.21 12.76 -6.32
CA ARG A 193 30.87 11.55 -6.81
C ARG A 193 29.82 10.49 -7.12
N ASN A 194 30.00 9.83 -8.25
CA ASN A 194 29.13 8.74 -8.71
C ASN A 194 29.91 7.44 -8.69
N LEU A 195 29.22 6.33 -8.42
CA LEU A 195 29.75 4.99 -8.51
C LEU A 195 29.26 4.34 -9.80
N ALA A 196 30.11 4.31 -10.81
CA ALA A 196 29.77 3.81 -12.14
C ALA A 196 30.44 2.45 -12.41
N ALA A 197 29.75 1.57 -13.12
CA ALA A 197 30.41 0.42 -13.73
C ALA A 197 31.41 0.88 -14.81
N ASP A 198 32.42 0.05 -15.09
CA ASP A 198 33.39 0.32 -16.16
C ASP A 198 32.87 -0.03 -17.57
N GLY A 199 31.71 -0.69 -17.65
CA GLY A 199 30.98 -0.97 -18.87
C GLY A 199 29.63 -1.63 -18.63
N LYS A 200 29.05 -2.17 -19.70
CA LYS A 200 27.75 -2.85 -19.67
C LYS A 200 27.78 -4.09 -18.78
N PHE A 201 26.79 -4.19 -17.91
CA PHE A 201 26.60 -5.24 -16.94
C PHE A 201 25.25 -5.94 -17.18
N THR A 202 25.24 -7.26 -17.00
CA THR A 202 24.01 -8.06 -16.94
C THR A 202 24.06 -8.90 -15.67
N GLY A 203 23.12 -8.66 -14.75
CA GLY A 203 23.11 -9.29 -13.44
C GLY A 203 22.38 -8.46 -12.40
N ILE A 204 22.49 -8.87 -11.14
CA ILE A 204 21.78 -8.26 -10.01
C ILE A 204 22.71 -7.33 -9.23
N LEU A 205 22.19 -6.18 -8.83
CA LEU A 205 22.75 -5.27 -7.82
C LEU A 205 21.77 -5.12 -6.66
N ARG A 206 22.27 -5.21 -5.42
CA ARG A 206 21.46 -5.03 -4.22
C ARG A 206 22.11 -4.04 -3.27
N LEU A 207 21.38 -3.00 -2.90
CA LEU A 207 21.84 -1.96 -1.99
C LEU A 207 21.11 -2.10 -0.65
N VAL A 208 21.85 -1.98 0.45
CA VAL A 208 21.29 -1.99 1.80
C VAL A 208 22.02 -1.05 2.74
N MET A 209 21.27 -0.37 3.61
CA MET A 209 21.81 0.47 4.68
C MET A 209 21.98 -0.35 5.98
N PRO A 210 23.19 -0.83 6.34
CA PRO A 210 23.43 -1.36 7.68
C PRO A 210 23.40 -0.21 8.69
N ARG A 211 22.29 -0.11 9.45
CA ARG A 211 22.16 0.89 10.54
C ARG A 211 23.13 0.67 11.71
N ASP A 212 23.64 -0.54 11.87
CA ASP A 212 24.64 -0.91 12.87
C ASP A 212 25.65 -1.91 12.25
N PRO A 213 26.95 -1.87 12.59
CA PRO A 213 27.93 -2.82 12.09
C PRO A 213 27.56 -4.30 12.33
N SER A 214 26.83 -4.60 13.40
CA SER A 214 26.36 -5.96 13.71
C SER A 214 25.38 -6.51 12.67
N HIS A 215 24.66 -5.64 11.94
CA HIS A 215 23.72 -6.05 10.90
C HIS A 215 24.39 -6.73 9.71
N GLN A 216 25.67 -6.41 9.46
CA GLN A 216 26.37 -6.84 8.25
C GLN A 216 26.45 -8.36 8.13
N ARG A 217 26.62 -9.10 9.23
CA ARG A 217 26.73 -10.57 9.18
C ARG A 217 25.49 -11.23 8.58
N LEU A 218 24.31 -10.81 9.04
CA LEU A 218 23.04 -11.34 8.55
C LEU A 218 22.81 -10.90 7.10
N LEU A 219 23.12 -9.64 6.79
CA LEU A 219 22.99 -9.10 5.44
C LEU A 219 23.92 -9.81 4.43
N ASP A 220 25.14 -10.14 4.82
CA ASP A 220 26.07 -10.89 3.98
C ASP A 220 25.52 -12.29 3.65
N ALA A 221 25.04 -13.00 4.67
CA ALA A 221 24.53 -14.37 4.55
C ALA A 221 23.29 -14.50 3.65
N HIS A 222 22.50 -13.43 3.50
CA HIS A 222 21.23 -13.42 2.76
C HIS A 222 21.23 -12.46 1.56
N SER A 223 22.41 -12.04 1.11
CA SER A 223 22.57 -11.09 -0.01
C SER A 223 22.19 -11.68 -1.38
N THR A 224 22.15 -12.99 -1.55
CA THR A 224 21.99 -13.64 -2.86
C THR A 224 20.54 -14.00 -3.23
N MET A 225 19.65 -14.25 -2.27
CA MET A 225 18.22 -14.50 -2.52
C MET A 225 17.39 -13.23 -2.34
N TYR A 226 16.46 -12.97 -3.26
CA TYR A 226 15.61 -11.78 -3.24
C TYR A 226 14.18 -12.08 -3.72
N PRO A 227 13.17 -11.37 -3.17
CA PRO A 227 11.79 -11.50 -3.59
C PRO A 227 11.51 -10.68 -4.86
N ILE A 228 10.58 -11.15 -5.69
CA ILE A 228 10.13 -10.45 -6.90
C ILE A 228 8.62 -10.25 -6.96
N SER A 229 7.85 -11.10 -6.30
CA SER A 229 6.39 -11.03 -6.22
C SER A 229 5.92 -11.72 -4.94
N VAL A 230 4.62 -11.59 -4.62
CA VAL A 230 3.96 -12.39 -3.60
C VAL A 230 2.59 -12.84 -4.06
N SER A 231 2.28 -14.12 -3.81
CA SER A 231 0.91 -14.61 -3.84
C SER A 231 0.32 -14.60 -2.43
N GLN A 232 -0.94 -14.21 -2.34
CA GLN A 232 -1.72 -14.27 -1.12
C GLN A 232 -2.78 -15.35 -1.22
N ASP A 233 -2.96 -16.07 -0.12
CA ASP A 233 -3.99 -17.08 0.07
C ASP A 233 -4.56 -16.93 1.48
N TYR A 234 -5.71 -17.52 1.75
CA TYR A 234 -6.29 -17.50 3.08
C TYR A 234 -7.06 -18.78 3.40
N SER A 235 -7.13 -19.11 4.69
CA SER A 235 -7.96 -20.20 5.19
C SER A 235 -8.72 -19.77 6.43
N ILE A 236 -9.98 -20.16 6.55
CA ILE A 236 -10.80 -19.91 7.74
C ILE A 236 -11.18 -21.25 8.34
N ILE A 237 -10.83 -21.47 9.61
CA ILE A 237 -11.18 -22.67 10.38
C ILE A 237 -11.77 -22.19 11.71
N GLY A 238 -13.07 -22.42 11.92
CA GLY A 238 -13.76 -21.93 13.12
C GLY A 238 -13.70 -20.41 13.24
N ASP A 239 -13.24 -19.92 14.39
CA ASP A 239 -13.01 -18.49 14.67
C ASP A 239 -11.58 -18.05 14.37
N SER A 240 -10.85 -18.79 13.52
CA SER A 240 -9.48 -18.47 13.14
C SER A 240 -9.36 -18.26 11.63
N GLY A 241 -8.76 -17.14 11.24
CA GLY A 241 -8.43 -16.81 9.85
C GLY A 241 -6.92 -16.75 9.69
N THR A 242 -6.37 -17.51 8.75
CA THR A 242 -4.95 -17.46 8.42
C THR A 242 -4.76 -16.83 7.06
N VAL A 243 -3.98 -15.76 6.99
CA VAL A 243 -3.51 -15.17 5.72
C VAL A 243 -2.12 -15.74 5.43
N ILE A 244 -1.89 -16.20 4.20
CA ILE A 244 -0.66 -16.85 3.77
C ILE A 244 -0.01 -15.98 2.71
N PHE A 245 1.19 -15.48 2.97
CA PHE A 245 2.04 -14.80 2.00
C PHE A 245 3.08 -15.79 1.49
N LYS A 246 3.12 -16.05 0.19
CA LYS A 246 4.14 -16.89 -0.46
C LYS A 246 4.94 -16.02 -1.42
N TRP A 247 6.13 -15.63 -0.98
CA TRP A 247 7.07 -14.81 -1.74
C TRP A 247 7.68 -15.64 -2.87
N GLU A 248 7.54 -15.16 -4.10
CA GLU A 248 8.32 -15.68 -5.22
C GLU A 248 9.72 -15.07 -5.16
N THR A 249 10.74 -15.90 -5.30
CA THR A 249 12.12 -15.49 -5.09
C THR A 249 13.02 -15.94 -6.24
N LYS A 250 14.06 -15.16 -6.51
CA LYS A 250 15.19 -15.53 -7.36
C LYS A 250 16.48 -15.60 -6.54
N GLY A 251 17.50 -16.25 -7.08
CA GLY A 251 18.80 -16.45 -6.43
C GLY A 251 18.86 -17.69 -5.55
N THR A 252 19.85 -17.76 -4.67
CA THR A 252 20.16 -18.94 -3.84
C THR A 252 20.24 -18.56 -2.37
N GLY A 253 20.03 -19.52 -1.45
CA GLY A 253 20.10 -19.28 -0.01
C GLY A 253 18.71 -19.16 0.64
N GLY A 254 18.60 -18.43 1.75
CA GLY A 254 17.33 -18.19 2.43
C GLY A 254 16.84 -16.77 2.24
N LEU A 255 15.52 -16.58 2.08
CA LEU A 255 14.93 -15.25 1.96
C LEU A 255 14.96 -14.53 3.32
N LEU A 256 15.56 -13.34 3.36
CA LEU A 256 15.52 -12.43 4.50
C LEU A 256 14.55 -11.28 4.23
N MET A 257 13.58 -11.11 5.13
CA MET A 257 12.54 -10.08 5.04
C MET A 257 12.36 -9.40 6.40
N LEU A 258 11.72 -8.23 6.43
CA LEU A 258 11.45 -7.44 7.62
C LEU A 258 9.96 -7.43 7.94
N THR A 259 9.61 -7.76 9.18
CA THR A 259 8.25 -7.82 9.70
C THR A 259 7.84 -6.52 10.38
N TRP A 260 6.57 -6.10 10.25
CA TRP A 260 6.00 -5.07 11.13
C TRP A 260 5.61 -5.64 12.50
N PRO A 261 5.37 -4.77 13.51
CA PRO A 261 4.87 -5.19 14.82
C PRO A 261 3.68 -6.16 14.74
N HIS A 262 2.64 -5.80 13.99
CA HIS A 262 1.45 -6.63 13.86
C HIS A 262 1.67 -7.96 13.12
N HIS A 263 2.69 -8.07 12.24
CA HIS A 263 3.03 -9.37 11.65
C HIS A 263 3.52 -10.32 12.74
N ARG A 264 4.40 -9.85 13.62
CA ARG A 264 5.04 -10.68 14.65
C ARG A 264 4.05 -11.19 15.71
N GLU A 265 2.97 -10.46 15.95
CA GLU A 265 1.93 -10.86 16.90
C GLU A 265 1.18 -12.13 16.48
N VAL A 266 1.11 -12.41 15.17
CA VAL A 266 0.29 -13.50 14.62
C VAL A 266 1.06 -14.44 13.69
N LEU A 267 2.35 -14.20 13.45
CA LEU A 267 3.19 -15.03 12.59
C LEU A 267 3.38 -16.41 13.22
N GLN A 268 3.03 -17.44 12.48
CA GLN A 268 3.14 -18.84 12.91
C GLN A 268 4.54 -19.39 12.62
N SER A 269 5.13 -20.06 13.61
CA SER A 269 6.45 -20.68 13.52
C SER A 269 7.54 -19.76 12.93
N PRO A 270 7.71 -18.53 13.46
CA PRO A 270 8.66 -17.58 12.90
C PRO A 270 10.09 -18.09 13.02
N ASN A 271 10.85 -18.01 11.92
CA ASN A 271 12.30 -18.18 11.95
C ASN A 271 12.95 -16.79 11.98
N SER A 272 12.92 -16.14 13.15
CA SER A 272 13.35 -14.75 13.30
C SER A 272 14.67 -14.67 14.07
N PRO A 273 15.73 -14.09 13.47
CA PRO A 273 16.92 -13.69 14.21
C PRO A 273 16.57 -12.69 15.33
N GLU A 274 17.47 -12.57 16.32
CA GLU A 274 17.34 -11.60 17.41
C GLU A 274 17.13 -10.16 16.87
N PRO A 275 16.36 -9.30 17.56
CA PRO A 275 16.11 -7.92 17.09
C PRO A 275 17.35 -7.09 16.78
N SER A 276 18.48 -7.35 17.46
CA SER A 276 19.77 -6.71 17.21
C SER A 276 20.48 -7.18 15.94
N ALA A 277 20.09 -8.33 15.36
CA ALA A 277 20.71 -8.88 14.17
C ALA A 277 20.36 -8.09 12.91
N LEU A 278 19.16 -7.52 12.83
CA LEU A 278 18.77 -6.54 11.83
C LEU A 278 17.47 -5.85 12.23
N SER A 279 17.51 -4.52 12.37
CA SER A 279 16.34 -3.71 12.64
C SER A 279 16.29 -2.45 11.79
N SER A 280 15.07 -1.97 11.53
CA SER A 280 14.82 -0.70 10.86
C SER A 280 13.60 -0.02 11.46
N LEU A 281 13.78 1.18 11.98
CA LEU A 281 12.69 1.93 12.58
C LEU A 281 11.97 2.74 11.51
N THR A 282 10.65 2.58 11.42
CA THR A 282 9.76 3.33 10.50
C THR A 282 8.77 4.19 11.28
N LEU A 283 7.87 4.92 10.60
CA LEU A 283 6.74 5.58 11.26
C LEU A 283 5.78 4.56 11.92
N LYS A 284 5.73 3.33 11.40
CA LYS A 284 4.89 2.22 11.91
C LYS A 284 5.59 1.38 13.00
N GLY A 285 6.68 1.89 13.58
CA GLY A 285 7.48 1.19 14.59
C GLY A 285 8.62 0.36 14.02
N TRP A 286 9.24 -0.45 14.89
CA TRP A 286 10.41 -1.27 14.55
C TRP A 286 10.03 -2.43 13.64
N MET A 287 10.74 -2.51 12.51
CA MET A 287 10.76 -3.69 11.66
C MET A 287 11.96 -4.59 12.04
N TYR A 288 11.72 -5.90 12.13
CA TYR A 288 12.73 -6.91 12.49
C TYR A 288 12.78 -8.04 11.48
N SER A 289 13.97 -8.63 11.32
CA SER A 289 14.23 -9.74 10.40
C SER A 289 13.40 -11.00 10.69
N THR A 290 12.95 -11.65 9.62
CA THR A 290 12.47 -13.02 9.62
C THR A 290 12.94 -13.73 8.35
N LEU A 291 13.17 -15.04 8.46
CA LEU A 291 13.68 -15.89 7.40
C LEU A 291 12.58 -16.78 6.84
N GLY A 292 12.60 -16.97 5.53
CA GLY A 292 11.69 -17.87 4.82
C GLY A 292 10.76 -17.15 3.85
N ASN A 293 10.37 -17.87 2.81
CA ASN A 293 9.54 -17.37 1.71
C ASN A 293 8.04 -17.60 1.90
N THR A 294 7.61 -18.21 3.01
CA THR A 294 6.19 -18.38 3.33
C THR A 294 5.89 -17.87 4.73
N TRP A 295 5.00 -16.89 4.84
CA TRP A 295 4.49 -16.40 6.11
C TRP A 295 3.04 -16.84 6.28
N ARG A 296 2.70 -17.33 7.47
CA ARG A 296 1.34 -17.63 7.87
C ARG A 296 0.98 -16.74 9.05
N LEU A 297 0.03 -15.83 8.84
CA LEU A 297 -0.45 -14.89 9.86
C LEU A 297 -1.83 -15.35 10.32
N THR A 298 -1.93 -15.87 11.54
CA THR A 298 -3.17 -16.45 12.07
C THR A 298 -3.83 -15.49 13.05
N TYR A 299 -4.97 -14.96 12.64
CA TYR A 299 -5.79 -14.04 13.40
C TYR A 299 -6.93 -14.78 14.07
N LYS A 300 -7.21 -14.42 15.33
CA LYS A 300 -8.49 -14.74 15.96
C LYS A 300 -9.54 -13.80 15.37
N LEU A 301 -10.53 -14.37 14.68
CA LEU A 301 -11.65 -13.63 14.11
C LEU A 301 -12.62 -13.25 15.22
N SER A 302 -13.12 -12.02 15.16
CA SER A 302 -14.20 -11.59 16.04
C SER A 302 -15.51 -12.25 15.61
N ARG A 303 -16.36 -12.58 16.58
CA ARG A 303 -17.74 -13.02 16.30
C ARG A 303 -18.58 -11.80 15.98
N ILE A 304 -18.67 -11.43 14.70
CA ILE A 304 -19.56 -10.37 14.23
C ILE A 304 -21.00 -10.93 14.25
N THR A 305 -21.88 -10.29 15.00
CA THR A 305 -23.31 -10.61 15.04
C THR A 305 -24.15 -9.33 14.88
N TRP A 306 -25.47 -9.47 14.80
CA TRP A 306 -26.39 -8.35 14.66
C TRP A 306 -26.55 -7.53 15.94
N SER A 307 -26.35 -8.18 17.10
CA SER A 307 -26.62 -7.62 18.43
C SER A 307 -25.33 -7.24 19.15
N ALA A 308 -25.48 -6.38 20.17
CA ALA A 308 -24.39 -6.16 21.11
C ALA A 308 -24.05 -7.46 21.85
N PRO A 309 -22.81 -7.66 22.32
CA PRO A 309 -22.40 -8.87 23.04
C PRO A 309 -23.01 -8.99 24.45
N ARG A 310 -23.77 -7.98 24.89
CA ARG A 310 -24.43 -7.92 26.19
C ARG A 310 -25.82 -7.33 26.01
N ASP A 311 -26.77 -7.79 26.83
CA ASP A 311 -28.11 -7.24 26.88
C ASP A 311 -28.11 -5.82 27.47
N VAL A 312 -29.21 -5.11 27.22
CA VAL A 312 -29.50 -3.82 27.86
C VAL A 312 -29.64 -4.02 29.37
N ASP A 313 -28.98 -3.17 30.15
CA ASP A 313 -29.12 -3.18 31.60
C ASP A 313 -30.61 -3.04 31.99
N PRO A 314 -31.14 -3.88 32.90
CA PRO A 314 -32.54 -3.82 33.29
C PRO A 314 -33.01 -2.42 33.72
N SER A 315 -32.14 -1.63 34.38
CA SER A 315 -32.46 -0.26 34.82
C SER A 315 -32.64 0.72 33.67
N CYS A 316 -32.08 0.42 32.50
CA CYS A 316 -32.12 1.27 31.31
C CYS A 316 -33.14 0.78 30.28
N LYS A 317 -33.68 -0.44 30.43
CA LYS A 317 -34.51 -1.10 29.42
C LYS A 317 -35.73 -0.28 29.01
N GLU A 318 -36.43 0.28 29.99
CA GLU A 318 -37.61 1.13 29.72
C GLU A 318 -37.23 2.40 28.96
N SER A 319 -36.19 3.11 29.39
CA SER A 319 -35.71 4.32 28.72
C SER A 319 -35.25 4.04 27.28
N VAL A 320 -34.56 2.93 27.05
CA VAL A 320 -34.14 2.51 25.70
C VAL A 320 -35.35 2.19 24.83
N VAL A 321 -36.35 1.46 25.36
CA VAL A 321 -37.58 1.16 24.63
C VAL A 321 -38.38 2.42 24.31
N ASN A 322 -38.48 3.37 25.25
CA ASN A 322 -39.19 4.63 25.03
C ASN A 322 -38.47 5.51 24.01
N GLY A 323 -37.13 5.59 24.07
CA GLY A 323 -36.33 6.26 23.06
C GLY A 323 -36.46 5.63 21.67
N LEU A 324 -36.46 4.29 21.60
CA LEU A 324 -36.69 3.55 20.35
C LEU A 324 -38.07 3.87 19.77
N LYS A 325 -39.13 3.80 20.57
CA LYS A 325 -40.50 4.15 20.14
C LYS A 325 -40.58 5.60 19.64
N TYR A 326 -39.94 6.53 20.34
CA TYR A 326 -39.87 7.92 19.94
C TYR A 326 -39.20 8.08 18.57
N GLU A 327 -37.98 7.53 18.40
CA GLU A 327 -37.21 7.62 17.16
C GLU A 327 -37.90 6.96 15.97
N VAL A 328 -38.49 5.77 16.18
CA VAL A 328 -39.26 5.07 15.13
C VAL A 328 -40.52 5.83 14.79
N GLY A 329 -41.18 6.45 15.78
CA GLY A 329 -42.35 7.30 15.57
C GLY A 329 -42.07 8.58 14.76
N GLN A 330 -40.81 9.00 14.66
CA GLN A 330 -40.41 10.12 13.79
C GLN A 330 -40.16 9.70 12.33
N LEU A 331 -40.17 8.39 12.01
CA LEU A 331 -39.91 7.92 10.65
C LEU A 331 -41.14 8.11 9.77
N ASP A 332 -41.07 9.08 8.87
CA ASP A 332 -42.06 9.30 7.82
C ASP A 332 -41.54 8.74 6.49
N THR A 333 -42.09 7.62 6.05
CA THR A 333 -41.70 6.95 4.79
C THR A 333 -41.83 7.85 3.55
N SER A 334 -42.78 8.81 3.56
CA SER A 334 -42.97 9.76 2.45
C SER A 334 -41.87 10.84 2.40
N LYS A 335 -41.12 10.99 3.48
CA LYS A 335 -40.00 11.92 3.64
C LYS A 335 -38.68 11.17 3.87
N ALA A 336 -38.61 9.89 3.53
CA ALA A 336 -37.35 9.17 3.52
C ALA A 336 -36.39 9.88 2.55
N PRO A 337 -35.16 10.23 2.97
CA PRO A 337 -34.27 11.03 2.14
C PRO A 337 -33.89 10.24 0.89
N VAL A 338 -33.96 10.88 -0.26
CA VAL A 338 -33.50 10.30 -1.52
C VAL A 338 -31.98 10.42 -1.59
N PRO A 339 -31.23 9.42 -2.09
CA PRO A 339 -29.77 9.48 -2.12
C PRO A 339 -29.26 10.66 -2.97
N ASN A 340 -28.48 11.55 -2.35
CA ASN A 340 -27.88 12.73 -2.98
C ASN A 340 -26.34 12.65 -3.07
N ASP A 341 -25.73 11.80 -2.24
CA ASP A 341 -24.32 11.41 -2.20
C ASP A 341 -24.24 10.00 -1.57
N PHE A 342 -23.07 9.35 -1.53
CA PHE A 342 -22.96 8.07 -0.82
C PHE A 342 -22.68 8.24 0.67
N TYR A 343 -21.86 9.20 1.07
CA TYR A 343 -21.35 9.30 2.45
C TYR A 343 -22.40 9.72 3.48
N PHE A 344 -23.00 10.91 3.32
CA PHE A 344 -23.95 11.47 4.28
C PHE A 344 -25.29 10.74 4.23
N TRP A 345 -25.74 10.36 3.03
CA TRP A 345 -26.90 9.46 2.91
C TRP A 345 -26.63 8.15 3.65
N GLY A 346 -25.49 7.52 3.36
CA GLY A 346 -25.10 6.23 3.95
C GLY A 346 -25.01 6.29 5.47
N GLY A 347 -24.31 7.28 6.01
CA GLY A 347 -24.18 7.47 7.45
C GLY A 347 -25.53 7.67 8.14
N THR A 348 -26.41 8.49 7.55
CA THR A 348 -27.76 8.77 8.07
C THR A 348 -28.63 7.50 8.10
N LEU A 349 -28.69 6.77 6.98
CA LEU A 349 -29.53 5.58 6.87
C LEU A 349 -28.94 4.40 7.65
N ALA A 350 -27.62 4.29 7.75
CA ALA A 350 -26.99 3.28 8.60
C ALA A 350 -27.36 3.50 10.07
N ALA A 351 -27.41 4.75 10.54
CA ALA A 351 -27.90 5.07 11.89
C ALA A 351 -29.38 4.68 12.06
N LYS A 352 -30.25 5.02 11.11
CA LYS A 352 -31.67 4.61 11.16
C LYS A 352 -31.86 3.10 11.08
N SER A 353 -31.03 2.40 10.31
CA SER A 353 -31.06 0.93 10.23
C SER A 353 -30.76 0.25 11.57
N ARG A 354 -30.01 0.92 12.45
CA ARG A 354 -29.72 0.40 13.78
C ARG A 354 -30.98 0.26 14.64
N LEU A 355 -32.01 1.09 14.40
CA LEU A 355 -33.28 1.03 15.13
C LEU A 355 -33.98 -0.32 14.96
N ALA A 356 -33.98 -0.89 13.75
CA ALA A 356 -34.53 -2.23 13.50
C ALA A 356 -33.80 -3.32 14.30
N LEU A 357 -32.47 -3.21 14.40
CA LEU A 357 -31.68 -4.16 15.17
C LEU A 357 -31.83 -4.00 16.67
N ILE A 358 -32.04 -2.76 17.16
CA ILE A 358 -32.35 -2.53 18.58
C ILE A 358 -33.74 -3.08 18.89
N ALA A 359 -34.73 -2.84 18.01
CA ALA A 359 -36.08 -3.39 18.14
C ALA A 359 -36.08 -4.92 18.24
N ASP A 360 -35.37 -5.60 17.33
CA ASP A 360 -35.14 -7.04 17.34
C ASP A 360 -34.47 -7.51 18.65
N HIS A 361 -33.44 -6.78 19.11
CA HIS A 361 -32.71 -7.15 20.32
C HIS A 361 -33.52 -6.99 21.62
N VAL A 362 -34.38 -5.97 21.73
CA VAL A 362 -35.20 -5.74 22.94
C VAL A 362 -36.56 -6.45 22.91
N GLY A 363 -36.90 -7.10 21.79
CA GLY A 363 -38.14 -7.85 21.60
C GLY A 363 -39.36 -7.01 21.18
N ASN A 364 -39.15 -5.76 20.73
CA ASN A 364 -40.22 -4.88 20.26
C ASN A 364 -40.37 -5.00 18.73
N ASN A 365 -40.74 -6.20 18.28
CA ASN A 365 -40.67 -6.57 16.87
C ASN A 365 -41.65 -5.77 15.98
N ASP A 366 -42.71 -5.21 16.56
CA ASP A 366 -43.66 -4.31 15.89
C ASP A 366 -42.99 -3.03 15.36
N LEU A 367 -41.85 -2.63 15.94
CA LEU A 367 -41.10 -1.45 15.52
C LEU A 367 -40.11 -1.72 14.37
N ILE A 368 -39.92 -2.98 13.97
CA ILE A 368 -39.01 -3.35 12.88
C ILE A 368 -39.56 -2.90 11.52
N ASP A 369 -40.80 -3.28 11.22
CA ASP A 369 -41.43 -3.02 9.91
C ASP A 369 -41.47 -1.54 9.51
N PRO A 370 -41.81 -0.58 10.41
CA PRO A 370 -41.72 0.84 10.10
C PRO A 370 -40.31 1.27 9.66
N VAL A 371 -39.27 0.78 10.36
CA VAL A 371 -37.87 1.08 10.02
C VAL A 371 -37.54 0.49 8.65
N ILE A 372 -37.87 -0.78 8.40
CA ILE A 372 -37.56 -1.44 7.13
C ILE A 372 -38.27 -0.77 5.95
N LYS A 373 -39.53 -0.35 6.11
CA LYS A 373 -40.25 0.42 5.09
C LYS A 373 -39.56 1.77 4.81
N TYR A 374 -39.13 2.47 5.85
CA TYR A 374 -38.40 3.73 5.71
C TYR A 374 -37.06 3.55 4.98
N LEU A 375 -36.29 2.50 5.34
CA LEU A 375 -35.03 2.20 4.66
C LEU A 375 -35.24 1.88 3.18
N LYS A 376 -36.23 1.03 2.85
CA LYS A 376 -36.54 0.68 1.45
C LYS A 376 -36.99 1.89 0.64
N ALA A 377 -37.88 2.72 1.18
CA ALA A 377 -38.35 3.93 0.51
C ALA A 377 -37.18 4.89 0.14
N SER A 378 -36.18 5.01 1.02
CA SER A 378 -34.95 5.74 0.71
C SER A 378 -34.08 5.00 -0.32
N PHE A 379 -33.89 3.69 -0.14
CA PHE A 379 -33.02 2.87 -0.99
C PHE A 379 -33.51 2.76 -2.43
N ASP A 380 -34.83 2.81 -2.65
CA ASP A 380 -35.44 2.76 -3.98
C ASP A 380 -34.94 3.88 -4.91
N GLY A 381 -34.46 4.99 -4.33
CA GLY A 381 -33.80 6.06 -5.08
C GLY A 381 -32.57 5.59 -5.87
N TRP A 382 -31.83 4.58 -5.40
CA TRP A 382 -30.69 4.00 -6.11
C TRP A 382 -31.08 3.24 -7.38
N PHE A 383 -32.34 2.77 -7.46
CA PHE A 383 -32.88 2.07 -8.63
C PHE A 383 -33.53 3.03 -9.64
N SER A 384 -33.63 4.32 -9.30
CA SER A 384 -34.21 5.33 -10.17
C SER A 384 -33.16 6.06 -10.99
N ALA A 385 -33.25 6.00 -12.31
CA ALA A 385 -32.38 6.76 -13.21
C ALA A 385 -32.58 8.29 -13.11
N ALA A 386 -33.68 8.74 -12.49
CA ALA A 386 -33.94 10.15 -12.24
C ALA A 386 -33.22 10.68 -10.99
N ASN A 387 -32.58 9.80 -10.20
CA ASN A 387 -31.87 10.22 -9.00
C ASN A 387 -30.62 11.04 -9.33
N LYS A 388 -30.25 11.96 -8.43
CA LYS A 388 -29.04 12.79 -8.57
C LYS A 388 -27.79 11.95 -8.34
N ALA A 389 -27.75 11.20 -7.24
CA ALA A 389 -26.66 10.26 -6.98
C ALA A 389 -26.88 8.98 -7.78
N LEU A 390 -25.99 8.74 -8.74
CA LEU A 390 -25.99 7.53 -9.55
C LEU A 390 -24.61 6.89 -9.49
N PRO A 391 -24.51 5.55 -9.40
CA PRO A 391 -23.26 4.88 -9.67
C PRO A 391 -22.91 4.97 -11.17
N ALA A 392 -21.61 4.97 -11.46
CA ALA A 392 -21.07 4.80 -12.80
C ALA A 392 -19.90 3.82 -12.74
N TYR A 393 -19.67 3.10 -13.84
CA TYR A 393 -18.45 2.34 -14.01
C TYR A 393 -17.42 3.20 -14.75
N GLU A 394 -16.36 3.59 -14.06
CA GLU A 394 -15.23 4.30 -14.63
C GLU A 394 -14.33 3.29 -15.34
N THR A 395 -14.19 3.44 -16.65
CA THR A 395 -13.58 2.42 -17.52
C THR A 395 -12.07 2.49 -17.61
N THR A 396 -11.45 3.59 -17.17
CA THR A 396 -10.03 3.85 -17.35
C THR A 396 -9.19 3.18 -16.27
N TRP A 397 -9.55 3.37 -15.00
CA TRP A 397 -9.02 2.66 -13.84
C TRP A 397 -9.74 1.33 -13.60
N GLY A 398 -11.05 1.29 -13.92
CA GLY A 398 -11.84 0.07 -13.89
C GLY A 398 -12.52 -0.19 -12.55
N GLY A 399 -13.52 0.62 -12.19
CA GLY A 399 -14.30 0.39 -10.98
C GLY A 399 -15.54 1.27 -10.85
N VAL A 400 -16.28 1.05 -9.77
CA VAL A 400 -17.53 1.76 -9.48
C VAL A 400 -17.22 3.09 -8.82
N ILE A 401 -17.84 4.16 -9.28
CA ILE A 401 -17.72 5.49 -8.68
C ILE A 401 -19.08 6.18 -8.58
N GLY A 402 -19.18 7.22 -7.77
CA GLY A 402 -20.27 8.19 -7.86
C GLY A 402 -20.16 9.01 -9.14
N LYS A 403 -21.17 8.92 -10.01
CA LYS A 403 -21.21 9.58 -11.33
C LYS A 403 -21.00 11.09 -11.25
N GLU A 404 -21.59 11.75 -10.26
CA GLU A 404 -21.44 13.20 -10.06
C GLU A 404 -19.99 13.60 -9.76
N GLY A 405 -19.23 12.70 -9.12
CA GLY A 405 -17.82 12.91 -8.81
C GLY A 405 -16.86 12.56 -9.94
N ALA A 406 -17.32 12.05 -11.09
CA ALA A 406 -16.42 11.56 -12.15
C ALA A 406 -15.47 12.65 -12.72
N THR A 407 -15.83 13.92 -12.59
CA THR A 407 -15.03 15.07 -13.06
C THR A 407 -14.85 16.14 -11.98
N ASN A 408 -15.13 15.82 -10.72
CA ASN A 408 -14.99 16.76 -9.61
C ASN A 408 -14.59 16.05 -8.31
N VAL A 409 -13.31 16.19 -7.93
CA VAL A 409 -12.73 15.54 -6.74
C VAL A 409 -13.36 16.01 -5.42
N TRP A 410 -14.03 17.17 -5.42
CA TRP A 410 -14.67 17.72 -4.22
C TRP A 410 -16.06 17.15 -3.96
N VAL A 411 -16.59 16.34 -4.88
CA VAL A 411 -17.86 15.63 -4.70
C VAL A 411 -17.62 14.34 -3.92
N ASP A 412 -18.43 14.14 -2.88
CA ASP A 412 -18.47 12.91 -2.08
C ASP A 412 -17.05 12.47 -1.66
N PHE A 413 -16.27 13.43 -1.14
CA PHE A 413 -14.92 13.23 -0.60
C PHE A 413 -13.93 12.55 -1.58
N GLY A 414 -14.14 12.72 -2.89
CA GLY A 414 -13.32 12.10 -3.92
C GLY A 414 -13.71 10.66 -4.25
N ASN A 415 -14.95 10.24 -3.96
CA ASN A 415 -15.45 8.92 -4.37
C ASN A 415 -15.33 8.69 -5.90
N GLY A 416 -15.56 9.75 -6.69
CA GLY A 416 -15.30 9.77 -8.13
C GLY A 416 -13.86 9.43 -8.55
N TYR A 417 -12.94 9.61 -7.60
CA TYR A 417 -11.49 9.51 -7.69
C TYR A 417 -10.99 8.39 -6.77
N PHE A 418 -11.79 7.32 -6.64
CA PHE A 418 -11.44 6.11 -5.89
C PHE A 418 -11.05 6.31 -4.42
N ASN A 419 -11.40 7.45 -3.82
CA ASN A 419 -11.23 7.67 -2.40
C ASN A 419 -12.41 7.09 -1.64
N ASP A 420 -12.11 6.50 -0.49
CA ASP A 420 -13.09 6.26 0.57
C ASP A 420 -14.27 5.34 0.17
N HIS A 421 -14.13 4.56 -0.91
CA HIS A 421 -15.15 3.60 -1.35
C HIS A 421 -15.58 2.66 -0.23
N HIS A 422 -14.63 2.08 0.49
CA HIS A 422 -14.89 1.26 1.67
C HIS A 422 -15.68 1.97 2.79
N PHE A 423 -15.49 3.27 3.01
CA PHE A 423 -16.27 4.04 3.97
C PHE A 423 -17.70 4.28 3.46
N HIS A 424 -17.84 4.68 2.20
CA HIS A 424 -19.11 5.05 1.59
C HIS A 424 -19.99 3.82 1.34
N TYR A 425 -19.43 2.86 0.62
CA TYR A 425 -20.11 1.62 0.23
C TYR A 425 -20.28 0.68 1.44
N GLY A 426 -19.44 0.82 2.48
CA GLY A 426 -19.66 0.17 3.76
C GLY A 426 -21.01 0.51 4.38
N TYR A 427 -21.42 1.79 4.35
CA TYR A 427 -22.76 2.18 4.80
C TYR A 427 -23.87 1.64 3.90
N PHE A 428 -23.70 1.75 2.58
CA PHE A 428 -24.65 1.22 1.59
C PHE A 428 -24.91 -0.28 1.82
N LEU A 429 -23.85 -1.08 1.91
CA LEU A 429 -23.92 -2.53 2.15
C LEU A 429 -24.49 -2.84 3.53
N ARG A 430 -24.20 -2.01 4.54
CA ARG A 430 -24.77 -2.16 5.88
C ARG A 430 -26.30 -2.00 5.87
N ILE A 431 -26.82 -0.98 5.20
CA ILE A 431 -28.26 -0.73 5.09
C ILE A 431 -28.92 -1.90 4.35
N ALA A 432 -28.37 -2.30 3.20
CA ALA A 432 -28.86 -3.43 2.41
C ALA A 432 -28.88 -4.73 3.24
N ALA A 433 -27.85 -4.98 4.06
CA ALA A 433 -27.77 -6.14 4.91
C ALA A 433 -28.84 -6.15 6.03
N VAL A 434 -29.18 -4.98 6.60
CA VAL A 434 -30.29 -4.88 7.58
C VAL A 434 -31.64 -5.10 6.91
N ILE A 435 -31.86 -4.52 5.72
CA ILE A 435 -33.09 -4.79 4.94
C ILE A 435 -33.18 -6.29 4.67
N ALA A 436 -32.12 -6.92 4.16
CA ALA A 436 -32.06 -8.34 3.83
C ALA A 436 -32.31 -9.27 5.03
N LYS A 437 -31.83 -8.90 6.23
CA LYS A 437 -32.07 -9.67 7.46
C LYS A 437 -33.56 -9.79 7.79
N HIS A 438 -34.34 -8.75 7.52
CA HIS A 438 -35.77 -8.70 7.85
C HIS A 438 -36.68 -8.90 6.62
N ASP A 439 -36.14 -8.79 5.41
CA ASP A 439 -36.79 -9.16 4.15
C ASP A 439 -35.78 -9.80 3.16
N PRO A 440 -35.62 -11.13 3.22
CA PRO A 440 -34.74 -11.85 2.30
C PRO A 440 -35.20 -11.81 0.82
N ASN A 441 -36.49 -11.59 0.55
CA ASN A 441 -37.01 -11.50 -0.81
C ASN A 441 -36.53 -10.22 -1.49
N TRP A 442 -36.46 -9.11 -0.74
CA TRP A 442 -35.87 -7.86 -1.23
C TRP A 442 -34.43 -8.08 -1.69
N LEU A 443 -33.60 -8.79 -0.92
CA LEU A 443 -32.23 -9.09 -1.34
C LEU A 443 -32.21 -9.94 -2.61
N THR A 444 -33.11 -10.92 -2.73
CA THR A 444 -33.20 -11.76 -3.93
C THR A 444 -33.48 -10.92 -5.18
N GLN A 445 -34.32 -9.90 -5.07
CA GLN A 445 -34.66 -8.98 -6.18
C GLN A 445 -33.52 -8.02 -6.54
N HIS A 446 -32.73 -7.58 -5.57
CA HIS A 446 -31.71 -6.53 -5.75
C HIS A 446 -30.26 -7.01 -5.63
N ARG A 447 -30.06 -8.34 -5.57
CA ARG A 447 -28.76 -8.96 -5.24
C ARG A 447 -27.63 -8.45 -6.12
N GLU A 448 -27.84 -8.49 -7.44
CA GLU A 448 -26.81 -8.12 -8.41
C GLU A 448 -26.35 -6.68 -8.20
N TYR A 449 -27.29 -5.74 -8.07
CA TYR A 449 -27.00 -4.33 -7.82
C TYR A 449 -26.26 -4.13 -6.50
N VAL A 450 -26.69 -4.75 -5.41
CA VAL A 450 -26.04 -4.60 -4.10
C VAL A 450 -24.61 -5.17 -4.11
N THR A 451 -24.42 -6.34 -4.73
CA THR A 451 -23.11 -6.99 -4.78
C THR A 451 -22.09 -6.25 -5.64
N PHE A 452 -22.52 -5.35 -6.53
CA PHE A 452 -21.62 -4.51 -7.33
C PHE A 452 -20.72 -3.65 -6.45
N PHE A 453 -21.22 -3.13 -5.33
CA PHE A 453 -20.46 -2.29 -4.40
C PHE A 453 -19.59 -3.06 -3.41
N ALA A 454 -19.72 -4.38 -3.37
CA ALA A 454 -18.87 -5.27 -2.57
C ALA A 454 -17.69 -5.84 -3.38
N ARG A 455 -17.75 -5.74 -4.71
CA ARG A 455 -16.70 -6.14 -5.65
C ARG A 455 -15.79 -4.96 -5.91
#